data_AF-A0A936PQU4-F1
#
_entry.id   AF-A0A936PQU4-F1
#
_cell.length_a   1.000
_cell.length_b   1.000
_cell.length_c   1.000
_cell.angle_alpha   90.00
_cell.angle_beta   90.00
_cell.angle_gamma   90.00
#
_symmetry.space_group_name_H-M   'P 1'
#
loop_
_entity.id
_entity.type
_entity.pdbx_description
1 polymer ?
#
loop_
_entity_poly.entity_id
_entity_poly.type
_entity_poly.pdbx_seq_one_letter_code
_entity_poly.pdbx_strand_id
1 'polypeptide(L)'
;MPRSLSPAAGFVVTANNDPAGITFDGDLLNEPWYIGGPWMEGYRAEIITRRLTEQVAAGGVTVESTAALQGESQSPLGIQFTADLLAAIDAARAASASASAEEGSAEARLAALYEADPDRLDEAQARLEAWLAAGAPTPSGVETFYHQPAEGDDAHAVATTLFNGWFSRFQSAVLDDEGLPDVWEPTGGTGRSRAMTLFMRGRGPGNPEGLSSYNPETEESAFFDVLSTPEIETSDELAVKALIDALAFFESADGFGSADMAGWLWGYKHTVSFDSVLKDFLGDDPTYAALINPFSITTEQLPLAAEIPSSDPRAELTGFPRPGDQYGVDAANPGWSGTSFSYGSGPVFRMVVELRPDGVSGLNILPGGQSAILESPFFDDQAALWLGNQAHPLRFSPEDVAAGATGRERYVPLTGGGACL
;
A
#
# COMPACT_ATOMS: atom_id res chain seq x y z
N MET A 1 -13.88 -8.35 27.91
CA MET A 1 -13.60 -7.87 26.55
C MET A 1 -13.15 -6.41 26.63
N PRO A 2 -12.06 -6.03 25.94
CA PRO A 2 -11.64 -4.64 25.84
C PRO A 2 -12.76 -3.72 25.36
N ARG A 3 -12.88 -2.54 25.97
CA ARG A 3 -13.86 -1.52 25.59
C ARG A 3 -13.38 -0.15 26.06
N SER A 4 -13.76 0.88 25.30
CA SER A 4 -13.57 2.28 25.67
C SER A 4 -14.88 3.04 25.50
N LEU A 5 -15.23 3.88 26.47
CA LEU A 5 -16.41 4.73 26.43
C LEU A 5 -15.99 6.16 26.78
N SER A 6 -16.22 7.08 25.86
CA SER A 6 -15.84 8.50 25.99
C SER A 6 -14.40 8.69 26.47
N PRO A 7 -13.39 8.13 25.76
CA PRO A 7 -11.99 8.29 26.15
C PRO A 7 -11.57 9.76 26.14
N ALA A 8 -10.62 10.13 26.99
CA ALA A 8 -10.09 11.50 27.07
C ALA A 8 -9.49 12.00 25.74
N ALA A 9 -8.99 11.10 24.89
CA ALA A 9 -8.50 11.42 23.56
C ALA A 9 -9.60 11.93 22.60
N GLY A 10 -10.88 11.68 22.91
CA GLY A 10 -12.01 12.12 22.09
C GLY A 10 -12.32 11.21 20.89
N PHE A 11 -11.55 10.15 20.67
CA PHE A 11 -11.77 9.20 19.57
C PHE A 11 -11.38 7.76 19.96
N VAL A 12 -11.82 6.80 19.14
CA VAL A 12 -11.42 5.39 19.18
C VAL A 12 -11.00 4.98 17.76
N VAL A 13 -9.88 4.28 17.63
CA VAL A 13 -9.37 3.78 16.34
C VAL A 13 -9.26 2.26 16.40
N THR A 14 -9.72 1.60 15.34
CA THR A 14 -9.46 0.18 15.09
C THR A 14 -9.16 -0.01 13.61
N ALA A 15 -8.00 -0.58 13.29
CA ALA A 15 -7.56 -0.88 11.93
C ALA A 15 -6.85 -2.24 11.89
N ASN A 16 -7.51 -3.27 12.46
CA ASN A 16 -6.99 -4.64 12.64
C ASN A 16 -5.73 -4.75 13.55
N ASN A 17 -5.32 -3.64 14.16
CA ASN A 17 -4.27 -3.57 15.17
C ASN A 17 -4.72 -4.20 16.50
N ASP A 18 -3.76 -4.37 17.41
CA ASP A 18 -4.01 -4.78 18.80
C ASP A 18 -5.08 -3.85 19.44
N PRO A 19 -6.20 -4.41 19.95
CA PRO A 19 -7.32 -3.63 20.45
C PRO A 19 -7.09 -2.95 21.80
N ALA A 20 -6.07 -3.35 22.58
CA ALA A 20 -5.85 -2.78 23.92
C ALA A 20 -4.38 -2.68 24.37
N GLY A 21 -3.42 -2.90 23.47
CA GLY A 21 -1.99 -2.92 23.81
C GLY A 21 -1.59 -4.16 24.60
N ILE A 22 -2.28 -5.27 24.33
CA ILE A 22 -2.17 -6.58 25.00
C ILE A 22 -0.89 -7.31 24.61
N THR A 23 -0.33 -7.00 23.44
CA THR A 23 0.84 -7.71 22.88
C THR A 23 2.08 -6.83 22.79
N PHE A 24 2.11 -5.68 23.47
CA PHE A 24 3.18 -4.67 23.31
C PHE A 24 4.49 -5.03 24.04
N ASP A 25 4.42 -5.89 25.05
CA ASP A 25 5.59 -6.36 25.81
C ASP A 25 6.16 -7.68 25.27
N GLY A 26 5.54 -8.25 24.24
CA GLY A 26 5.94 -9.53 23.64
C GLY A 26 5.65 -10.76 24.50
N ASP A 27 4.90 -10.64 25.60
CA ASP A 27 4.59 -11.75 26.50
C ASP A 27 3.10 -12.13 26.47
N LEU A 28 2.79 -13.20 25.74
CA LEU A 28 1.42 -13.70 25.64
C LEU A 28 0.90 -14.38 26.92
N LEU A 29 1.76 -14.62 27.92
CA LEU A 29 1.43 -15.41 29.12
C LEU A 29 1.07 -14.56 30.33
N ASN A 30 1.33 -13.25 30.28
CA ASN A 30 1.07 -12.34 31.41
C ASN A 30 -0.31 -11.65 31.35
N GLU A 31 -1.07 -11.92 30.29
CA GLU A 31 -2.39 -11.36 30.08
C GLU A 31 -3.47 -12.15 30.84
N PRO A 32 -4.40 -11.50 31.55
CA PRO A 32 -5.47 -12.19 32.28
C PRO A 32 -6.36 -13.06 31.40
N TRP A 33 -6.46 -12.74 30.11
CA TRP A 33 -7.27 -13.46 29.12
C TRP A 33 -6.61 -13.45 27.74
N TYR A 34 -6.43 -14.63 27.15
CA TYR A 34 -6.09 -14.74 25.72
C TYR A 34 -7.33 -14.46 24.87
N ILE A 35 -7.29 -13.38 24.07
CA ILE A 35 -8.43 -12.95 23.24
C ILE A 35 -8.18 -13.06 21.73
N GLY A 36 -7.01 -13.52 21.31
CA GLY A 36 -6.66 -13.75 19.91
C GLY A 36 -5.33 -13.12 19.51
N GLY A 37 -5.04 -13.24 18.21
CA GLY A 37 -3.79 -12.83 17.57
C GLY A 37 -3.41 -13.85 16.49
N PRO A 38 -2.43 -13.53 15.63
CA PRO A 38 -1.69 -12.26 15.55
C PRO A 38 -2.55 -11.09 15.01
N TRP A 39 -2.26 -9.87 15.47
CA TRP A 39 -2.87 -8.62 14.98
C TRP A 39 -2.05 -8.04 13.83
N MET A 40 -2.60 -7.07 13.07
CA MET A 40 -1.80 -6.28 12.12
C MET A 40 -0.80 -5.37 12.86
N GLU A 41 0.26 -4.95 12.17
CA GLU A 41 1.45 -4.24 12.68
C GLU A 41 1.14 -2.87 13.28
N GLY A 42 0.02 -2.26 12.87
CA GLY A 42 -0.47 -1.02 13.45
C GLY A 42 -0.19 0.24 12.63
N TYR A 43 0.46 0.16 11.46
CA TYR A 43 0.75 1.32 10.60
C TYR A 43 -0.49 2.18 10.32
N ARG A 44 -1.58 1.57 9.81
CA ARG A 44 -2.83 2.30 9.56
C ARG A 44 -3.40 2.94 10.82
N ALA A 45 -3.35 2.22 11.94
CA ALA A 45 -3.86 2.72 13.21
C ALA A 45 -3.05 3.90 13.73
N GLU A 46 -1.72 3.89 13.57
CA GLU A 46 -0.83 5.00 13.90
C GLU A 46 -1.18 6.24 13.09
N ILE A 47 -1.25 6.13 11.76
CA ILE A 47 -1.53 7.27 10.87
C ILE A 47 -2.92 7.86 11.20
N ILE A 48 -3.95 7.01 11.33
CA ILE A 48 -5.30 7.46 11.69
C ILE A 48 -5.28 8.15 13.07
N THR A 49 -4.59 7.58 14.05
CA THR A 49 -4.49 8.14 15.40
C THR A 49 -3.82 9.52 15.38
N ARG A 50 -2.73 9.66 14.64
CA ARG A 50 -2.00 10.93 14.51
C ARG A 50 -2.87 11.99 13.83
N ARG A 51 -3.52 11.67 12.71
CA ARG A 51 -4.42 12.60 12.00
C ARG A 51 -5.63 13.02 12.85
N LEU A 52 -6.24 12.09 13.57
CA LEU A 52 -7.35 12.43 14.48
C LEU A 52 -6.87 13.28 15.66
N THR A 53 -5.69 13.02 16.20
CA THR A 53 -5.08 13.85 17.26
C THR A 53 -4.86 15.28 16.77
N GLU A 54 -4.31 15.45 15.56
CA GLU A 54 -4.14 16.76 14.91
C GLU A 54 -5.49 17.48 14.72
N GLN A 55 -6.52 16.78 14.23
CA GLN A 55 -7.87 17.35 14.03
C GLN A 55 -8.53 17.75 15.35
N VAL A 56 -8.48 16.90 16.38
CA VAL A 56 -9.02 17.22 17.71
C VAL A 56 -8.32 18.43 18.32
N ALA A 57 -6.99 18.50 18.21
CA ALA A 57 -6.22 19.66 18.67
C ALA A 57 -6.56 20.94 17.89
N ALA A 58 -6.92 20.83 16.61
CA ALA A 58 -7.33 21.94 15.76
C ALA A 58 -8.78 22.41 15.98
N GLY A 59 -9.53 21.80 16.91
CA GLY A 59 -10.89 22.23 17.28
C GLY A 59 -11.99 21.22 16.98
N GLY A 60 -11.65 20.01 16.55
CA GLY A 60 -12.58 18.90 16.38
C GLY A 60 -12.52 18.25 15.00
N VAL A 61 -13.26 17.15 14.85
CA VAL A 61 -13.38 16.39 13.61
C VAL A 61 -14.64 16.82 12.85
N THR A 62 -14.56 16.84 11.52
CA THR A 62 -15.69 17.17 10.62
C THR A 62 -15.96 16.00 9.68
N VAL A 63 -17.12 16.01 9.01
CA VAL A 63 -17.42 15.02 7.97
C VAL A 63 -16.36 15.09 6.87
N GLU A 64 -16.00 16.30 6.46
CA GLU A 64 -15.05 16.58 5.40
C GLU A 64 -13.63 16.12 5.77
N SER A 65 -13.14 16.45 6.96
CA SER A 65 -11.80 16.05 7.41
C SER A 65 -11.68 14.54 7.64
N THR A 66 -12.77 13.88 8.03
CA THR A 66 -12.81 12.42 8.20
C THR A 66 -12.92 11.72 6.85
N ALA A 67 -13.64 12.28 5.88
CA ALA A 67 -13.70 11.76 4.52
C ALA A 67 -12.33 11.88 3.83
N ALA A 68 -11.64 13.03 3.97
CA ALA A 68 -10.29 13.21 3.46
C ALA A 68 -9.28 12.20 4.05
N LEU A 69 -9.42 11.85 5.34
CA LEU A 69 -8.58 10.83 5.98
C LEU A 69 -8.70 9.46 5.32
N GLN A 70 -9.83 9.13 4.70
CA GLN A 70 -10.00 7.84 3.99
C GLN A 70 -9.13 7.73 2.73
N GLY A 71 -8.67 8.87 2.19
CA GLY A 71 -7.76 8.95 1.05
C GLY A 71 -6.30 9.24 1.43
N GLU A 72 -5.93 9.15 2.70
CA GLU A 72 -4.55 9.33 3.17
C GLU A 72 -3.63 8.23 2.62
N SER A 73 -2.56 8.66 1.95
CA SER A 73 -1.66 7.81 1.15
C SER A 73 -0.18 7.96 1.54
N GLN A 74 0.15 8.47 2.72
CA GLN A 74 1.52 8.41 3.22
C GLN A 74 2.05 6.96 3.31
N SER A 75 3.27 6.72 2.82
CA SER A 75 3.93 5.40 2.88
C SER A 75 4.44 5.10 4.29
N PRO A 76 3.84 4.14 5.02
CA PRO A 76 4.30 3.79 6.36
C PRO A 76 5.63 3.04 6.32
N LEU A 77 5.79 2.14 5.34
CA LEU A 77 7.04 1.40 5.17
C LEU A 77 8.14 2.30 4.62
N GLY A 78 7.80 3.27 3.77
CA GLY A 78 8.71 4.33 3.31
C GLY A 78 9.32 5.08 4.49
N ILE A 79 8.49 5.56 5.41
CA ILE A 79 8.94 6.24 6.64
C ILE A 79 9.85 5.33 7.48
N GLN A 80 9.54 4.03 7.54
CA GLN A 80 10.30 3.13 8.39
C GLN A 80 11.66 2.72 7.81
N PHE A 81 11.73 2.37 6.53
CA PHE A 81 12.87 1.65 5.96
C PHE A 81 13.73 2.48 5.00
N THR A 82 13.25 3.64 4.52
CA THR A 82 14.04 4.45 3.58
C THR A 82 15.35 4.93 4.21
N ALA A 83 15.34 5.30 5.50
CA ALA A 83 16.54 5.75 6.19
C ALA A 83 17.64 4.68 6.23
N ASP A 84 17.26 3.40 6.34
CA ASP A 84 18.22 2.29 6.28
C ASP A 84 18.85 2.15 4.88
N LEU A 85 18.06 2.28 3.81
CA LEU A 85 18.58 2.28 2.44
C LEU A 85 19.54 3.46 2.20
N LEU A 86 19.17 4.66 2.64
CA LEU A 86 20.02 5.85 2.49
C LEU A 86 21.38 5.65 3.20
N ALA A 87 21.36 5.09 4.42
CA ALA A 87 22.56 4.75 5.17
C ALA A 87 23.42 3.70 4.44
N ALA A 88 22.81 2.67 3.84
CA ALA A 88 23.53 1.65 3.08
C ALA A 88 24.22 2.23 1.82
N ILE A 89 23.57 3.17 1.12
CA ILE A 89 24.20 3.87 -0.03
C ILE A 89 25.36 4.74 0.45
N ASP A 90 25.20 5.46 1.55
CA ASP A 90 26.28 6.26 2.15
C ASP A 90 27.47 5.39 2.59
N ALA A 91 27.20 4.22 3.18
CA ALA A 91 28.21 3.25 3.56
C ALA A 91 28.95 2.71 2.33
N ALA A 92 28.24 2.40 1.25
CA ALA A 92 28.84 1.94 0.01
C ALA A 92 29.71 3.01 -0.67
N ARG A 93 29.25 4.26 -0.68
CA ARG A 93 30.04 5.41 -1.12
C ARG A 93 31.31 5.56 -0.29
N ALA A 94 31.20 5.48 1.04
CA ALA A 94 32.35 5.58 1.94
C ALA A 94 33.35 4.42 1.72
N ALA A 95 32.87 3.20 1.53
CA ALA A 95 33.69 2.03 1.22
C ALA A 95 34.46 2.21 -0.11
N SER A 96 33.83 2.76 -1.15
CA SER A 96 34.51 3.05 -2.43
C SER A 96 35.65 4.07 -2.31
N ALA A 97 35.57 4.96 -1.32
CA ALA A 97 36.63 5.93 -1.04
C ALA A 97 37.76 5.36 -0.16
N SER A 98 37.57 4.18 0.44
CA SER A 98 38.50 3.51 1.34
C SER A 98 39.56 2.73 0.54
N ALA A 99 40.82 3.18 0.57
CA ALA A 99 41.93 2.48 -0.10
C ALA A 99 42.43 1.23 0.67
N SER A 100 41.75 0.83 1.74
CA SER A 100 42.22 -0.17 2.71
C SER A 100 41.38 -1.44 2.81
N ALA A 101 40.27 -1.55 2.08
CA ALA A 101 39.42 -2.74 2.11
C ALA A 101 40.20 -3.97 1.60
N GLU A 102 40.17 -5.06 2.36
CA GLU A 102 40.78 -6.32 1.94
C GLU A 102 39.99 -6.93 0.77
N GLU A 103 40.69 -7.46 -0.24
CA GLU A 103 40.06 -8.09 -1.40
C GLU A 103 39.12 -9.23 -0.96
N GLY A 104 37.87 -9.20 -1.42
CA GLY A 104 36.84 -10.18 -1.07
C GLY A 104 36.12 -9.93 0.27
N SER A 105 36.52 -8.92 1.05
CA SER A 105 35.76 -8.48 2.24
C SER A 105 34.40 -7.89 1.88
N ALA A 106 33.48 -7.85 2.85
CA ALA A 106 32.18 -7.20 2.70
C ALA A 106 32.33 -5.70 2.31
N GLU A 107 33.30 -4.99 2.90
CA GLU A 107 33.60 -3.59 2.54
C GLU A 107 34.01 -3.47 1.05
N ALA A 108 34.87 -4.37 0.55
CA ALA A 108 35.30 -4.34 -0.85
C ALA A 108 34.16 -4.70 -1.83
N ARG A 109 33.28 -5.64 -1.46
CA ARG A 109 32.11 -6.00 -2.28
C ARG A 109 31.08 -4.88 -2.29
N LEU A 110 30.82 -4.25 -1.14
CA LEU A 110 29.93 -3.09 -1.03
C LEU A 110 30.44 -1.89 -1.85
N ALA A 111 31.74 -1.61 -1.78
CA ALA A 111 32.39 -0.61 -2.62
C ALA A 111 32.17 -0.88 -4.12
N ALA A 112 32.37 -2.14 -4.55
CA ALA A 112 32.17 -2.54 -5.94
C ALA A 112 30.72 -2.36 -6.42
N LEU A 113 29.72 -2.56 -5.55
CA LEU A 113 28.32 -2.28 -5.88
C LEU A 113 28.10 -0.79 -6.18
N TYR A 114 28.70 0.11 -5.39
CA TYR A 114 28.59 1.55 -5.63
C TYR A 114 29.35 2.01 -6.89
N GLU A 115 30.57 1.50 -7.08
CA GLU A 115 31.42 1.86 -8.22
C GLU A 115 30.86 1.42 -9.58
N ALA A 116 29.93 0.46 -9.59
CA ALA A 116 29.28 -0.01 -10.82
C ALA A 116 28.50 1.11 -11.53
N ASP A 117 27.79 1.95 -10.77
CA ASP A 117 27.04 3.10 -11.30
C ASP A 117 26.75 4.17 -10.21
N PRO A 118 27.75 4.98 -9.83
CA PRO A 118 27.62 5.92 -8.72
C PRO A 118 26.62 7.05 -9.01
N ASP A 119 26.61 7.57 -10.24
CA ASP A 119 25.70 8.65 -10.64
C ASP A 119 24.24 8.20 -10.51
N ARG A 120 23.96 6.93 -10.83
CA ARG A 120 22.63 6.34 -10.75
C ARG A 120 22.14 6.14 -9.32
N LEU A 121 23.03 5.63 -8.45
CA LEU A 121 22.73 5.45 -7.03
C LEU A 121 22.55 6.80 -6.34
N ASP A 122 23.37 7.80 -6.68
CA ASP A 122 23.25 9.17 -6.16
C ASP A 122 21.94 9.83 -6.60
N GLU A 123 21.48 9.62 -7.84
CA GLU A 123 20.17 10.10 -8.31
C GLU A 123 19.02 9.45 -7.52
N ALA A 124 19.04 8.12 -7.36
CA ALA A 124 18.02 7.40 -6.59
C ALA A 124 18.00 7.88 -5.12
N GLN A 125 19.17 8.02 -4.52
CA GLN A 125 19.33 8.51 -3.14
C GLN A 125 18.70 9.90 -2.99
N ALA A 126 19.04 10.86 -3.85
CA ALA A 126 18.52 12.22 -3.77
C ALA A 126 16.98 12.28 -3.88
N ARG A 127 16.38 11.44 -4.74
CA ARG A 127 14.92 11.34 -4.88
C ARG A 127 14.27 10.78 -3.60
N LEU A 128 14.83 9.72 -3.04
CA LEU A 128 14.34 9.09 -1.82
C LEU A 128 14.52 9.97 -0.58
N GLU A 129 15.62 10.73 -0.48
CA GLU A 129 15.84 11.74 0.57
C GLU A 129 14.78 12.83 0.53
N ALA A 130 14.55 13.43 -0.65
CA ALA A 130 13.53 14.46 -0.82
C ALA A 130 12.12 13.94 -0.51
N TRP A 131 11.82 12.71 -0.91
CA TRP A 131 10.56 12.03 -0.64
C TRP A 131 10.36 11.78 0.86
N LEU A 132 11.35 11.22 1.55
CA LEU A 132 11.30 10.99 2.99
C LEU A 132 11.17 12.31 3.77
N ALA A 133 11.90 13.36 3.36
CA ALA A 133 11.80 14.69 3.96
C ALA A 133 10.41 15.34 3.79
N ALA A 134 9.71 15.00 2.70
CA ALA A 134 8.31 15.40 2.47
C ALA A 134 7.29 14.54 3.23
N GLY A 135 7.74 13.56 4.01
CA GLY A 135 6.89 12.62 4.74
C GLY A 135 6.38 11.46 3.87
N ALA A 136 7.14 11.05 2.85
CA ALA A 136 6.87 9.89 2.01
C ALA A 136 5.44 9.83 1.41
N PRO A 137 4.94 10.91 0.75
CA PRO A 137 3.63 10.88 0.09
C PRO A 137 3.66 9.95 -1.14
N THR A 138 2.56 9.23 -1.42
CA THR A 138 2.50 8.30 -2.56
C THR A 138 1.43 8.69 -3.59
N PRO A 139 1.53 9.85 -4.25
CA PRO A 139 0.64 10.17 -5.36
C PRO A 139 0.85 9.20 -6.51
N SER A 140 -0.17 9.01 -7.36
CA SER A 140 -0.02 8.23 -8.59
C SER A 140 0.90 8.96 -9.59
N GLY A 141 0.90 10.29 -9.57
CA GLY A 141 1.61 11.14 -10.54
C GLY A 141 0.95 11.19 -11.92
N VAL A 142 -0.13 10.44 -12.16
CA VAL A 142 -0.77 10.32 -13.48
C VAL A 142 -2.07 11.13 -13.51
N GLU A 143 -2.19 12.01 -14.50
CA GLU A 143 -3.41 12.79 -14.75
C GLU A 143 -4.53 11.91 -15.31
N THR A 144 -5.72 12.01 -14.71
CA THR A 144 -6.93 11.29 -15.10
C THR A 144 -8.17 12.20 -14.98
N PHE A 145 -9.34 11.72 -15.39
CA PHE A 145 -10.60 12.45 -15.19
C PHE A 145 -11.00 12.62 -13.70
N TYR A 146 -10.43 11.83 -12.79
CA TYR A 146 -10.74 11.85 -11.35
C TYR A 146 -9.60 12.40 -10.48
N HIS A 147 -8.41 12.59 -11.05
CA HIS A 147 -7.26 13.09 -10.32
C HIS A 147 -6.39 14.01 -11.19
N GLN A 148 -6.01 15.13 -10.60
CA GLN A 148 -5.12 16.13 -11.19
C GLN A 148 -3.89 16.23 -10.29
N PRO A 149 -2.70 15.79 -10.75
CA PRO A 149 -1.48 15.83 -9.97
C PRO A 149 -1.14 17.25 -9.52
N ALA A 150 -0.77 17.41 -8.25
CA ALA A 150 -0.25 18.66 -7.72
C ALA A 150 1.22 18.87 -8.12
N GLU A 151 1.72 20.09 -7.92
CA GLU A 151 3.15 20.40 -8.10
C GLU A 151 4.00 19.50 -7.18
N GLY A 152 4.95 18.76 -7.77
CA GLY A 152 5.84 17.84 -7.05
C GLY A 152 5.32 16.39 -6.94
N ASP A 153 4.07 16.12 -7.34
CA ASP A 153 3.52 14.75 -7.30
C ASP A 153 4.26 13.81 -8.24
N ASP A 154 4.81 14.31 -9.34
CA ASP A 154 5.65 13.54 -10.27
C ASP A 154 6.92 13.04 -9.57
N ALA A 155 7.64 13.91 -8.86
CA ALA A 155 8.84 13.54 -8.13
C ALA A 155 8.55 12.53 -7.01
N HIS A 156 7.44 12.71 -6.29
CA HIS A 156 7.01 11.79 -5.23
C HIS A 156 6.53 10.44 -5.78
N ALA A 157 5.85 10.43 -6.93
CA ALA A 157 5.46 9.19 -7.61
C ALA A 157 6.68 8.39 -8.05
N VAL A 158 7.72 9.04 -8.60
CA VAL A 158 8.98 8.37 -8.95
C VAL A 158 9.65 7.76 -7.71
N ALA A 159 9.75 8.52 -6.61
CA ALA A 159 10.34 8.00 -5.38
C ALA A 159 9.54 6.83 -4.78
N THR A 160 8.20 6.87 -4.89
CA THR A 160 7.32 5.77 -4.49
C THR A 160 7.60 4.49 -5.29
N THR A 161 7.80 4.63 -6.61
CA THR A 161 8.22 3.52 -7.49
C THR A 161 9.57 2.95 -7.06
N LEU A 162 10.57 3.80 -6.82
CA LEU A 162 11.90 3.38 -6.37
C LEU A 162 11.82 2.62 -5.05
N PHE A 163 11.12 3.16 -4.05
CA PHE A 163 10.97 2.54 -2.74
C PHE A 163 10.27 1.18 -2.84
N ASN A 164 9.13 1.08 -3.52
CA ASN A 164 8.37 -0.18 -3.61
C ASN A 164 9.10 -1.24 -4.44
N GLY A 165 9.83 -0.82 -5.49
CA GLY A 165 10.68 -1.71 -6.27
C GLY A 165 11.86 -2.26 -5.48
N TRP A 166 12.51 -1.41 -4.68
CA TRP A 166 13.59 -1.77 -3.77
C TRP A 166 13.09 -2.68 -2.65
N PHE A 167 12.09 -2.25 -1.87
CA PHE A 167 11.72 -2.92 -0.63
C PHE A 167 11.19 -4.34 -0.87
N SER A 168 10.49 -4.55 -1.99
CA SER A 168 10.08 -5.91 -2.40
C SER A 168 11.28 -6.81 -2.64
N ARG A 169 12.31 -6.32 -3.34
CA ARG A 169 13.54 -7.09 -3.63
C ARG A 169 14.41 -7.29 -2.40
N PHE A 170 14.52 -6.27 -1.56
CA PHE A 170 15.29 -6.35 -0.32
C PHE A 170 14.70 -7.39 0.62
N GLN A 171 13.37 -7.37 0.81
CA GLN A 171 12.69 -8.42 1.57
C GLN A 171 12.91 -9.80 0.97
N SER A 172 12.74 -9.97 -0.35
CA SER A 172 12.97 -11.26 -1.00
C SER A 172 14.40 -11.76 -0.85
N ALA A 173 15.39 -10.87 -0.97
CA ALA A 173 16.80 -11.21 -0.80
C ALA A 173 17.13 -11.68 0.63
N VAL A 174 16.38 -11.24 1.63
CA VAL A 174 16.58 -11.57 3.05
C VAL A 174 15.78 -12.80 3.49
N LEU A 175 14.69 -13.15 2.80
CA LEU A 175 13.72 -14.14 3.31
C LEU A 175 13.46 -15.33 2.39
N ASP A 176 13.60 -15.18 1.06
CA ASP A 176 13.08 -16.18 0.13
C ASP A 176 14.06 -17.33 -0.16
N ASP A 177 15.36 -17.15 0.09
CA ASP A 177 16.38 -18.20 -0.08
C ASP A 177 16.42 -19.22 1.07
N GLU A 178 15.87 -18.85 2.22
CA GLU A 178 15.73 -19.68 3.43
C GLU A 178 14.84 -20.92 3.25
N GLY A 179 14.00 -20.96 2.21
CA GLY A 179 13.10 -22.08 1.97
C GLY A 179 12.01 -22.25 3.03
N LEU A 180 11.56 -21.13 3.65
CA LEU A 180 10.54 -21.09 4.70
C LEU A 180 9.22 -20.45 4.23
N PRO A 181 8.53 -20.95 3.19
CA PRO A 181 7.34 -20.29 2.66
C PRO A 181 6.18 -20.25 3.66
N ASP A 182 6.02 -21.29 4.48
CA ASP A 182 4.88 -21.43 5.40
C ASP A 182 5.04 -20.65 6.72
N VAL A 183 6.24 -20.14 7.04
CA VAL A 183 6.50 -19.47 8.33
C VAL A 183 5.79 -18.11 8.42
N TRP A 184 5.39 -17.56 7.28
CA TRP A 184 4.73 -16.26 7.20
C TRP A 184 3.22 -16.36 7.45
N GLU A 185 2.64 -17.56 7.38
CA GLU A 185 1.22 -17.81 7.62
C GLU A 185 0.87 -17.74 9.12
N PRO A 186 -0.35 -17.29 9.50
CA PRO A 186 -1.46 -16.88 8.64
C PRO A 186 -1.41 -15.41 8.21
N THR A 187 -0.30 -14.71 8.46
CA THR A 187 -0.22 -13.24 8.34
C THR A 187 0.41 -12.75 7.04
N GLY A 188 1.03 -13.65 6.28
CA GLY A 188 1.74 -13.36 5.03
C GLY A 188 2.71 -12.19 5.17
N GLY A 189 2.45 -11.12 4.42
CA GLY A 189 3.25 -9.90 4.39
C GLY A 189 3.48 -9.26 5.76
N THR A 190 2.56 -9.46 6.71
CA THR A 190 2.68 -8.87 8.05
C THR A 190 3.71 -9.58 8.92
N GLY A 191 3.84 -10.89 8.78
CA GLY A 191 4.95 -11.62 9.39
C GLY A 191 6.28 -11.16 8.83
N ARG A 192 6.36 -10.99 7.50
CA ARG A 192 7.57 -10.55 6.80
C ARG A 192 7.99 -9.13 7.21
N SER A 193 7.09 -8.15 7.22
CA SER A 193 7.38 -6.76 7.62
C SER A 193 7.87 -6.65 9.07
N ARG A 194 7.29 -7.45 9.98
CA ARG A 194 7.73 -7.55 11.38
C ARG A 194 9.11 -8.17 11.51
N ALA A 195 9.39 -9.25 10.78
CA ALA A 195 10.71 -9.86 10.75
C ALA A 195 11.77 -8.87 10.25
N MET A 196 11.51 -8.18 9.13
CA MET A 196 12.39 -7.11 8.62
C MET A 196 12.61 -6.02 9.68
N THR A 197 11.56 -5.59 10.38
CA THR A 197 11.68 -4.59 11.45
C THR A 197 12.64 -5.06 12.57
N LEU A 198 12.49 -6.30 13.03
CA LEU A 198 13.33 -6.88 14.07
C LEU A 198 14.78 -7.05 13.59
N PHE A 199 14.98 -7.54 12.36
CA PHE A 199 16.31 -7.75 11.79
C PHE A 199 17.07 -6.44 11.65
N MET A 200 16.43 -5.38 11.12
CA MET A 200 17.05 -4.07 10.95
C MET A 200 17.38 -3.41 12.30
N ARG A 201 16.50 -3.52 13.31
CA ARG A 201 16.72 -2.97 14.65
C ARG A 201 17.71 -3.78 15.49
N GLY A 202 17.83 -5.07 15.23
CA GLY A 202 18.74 -5.97 15.92
C GLY A 202 20.18 -5.94 15.41
N ARG A 203 20.49 -5.08 14.43
CA ARG A 203 21.86 -4.82 13.97
C ARG A 203 22.69 -4.13 15.06
N GLY A 204 23.98 -4.42 15.08
CA GLY A 204 24.98 -3.79 15.94
C GLY A 204 25.33 -4.58 17.20
N PRO A 205 26.29 -4.05 17.98
CA PRO A 205 26.96 -4.81 19.01
C PRO A 205 26.01 -5.20 20.15
N GLY A 206 26.09 -6.46 20.56
CA GLY A 206 25.38 -6.97 21.74
C GLY A 206 23.93 -7.39 21.48
N ASN A 207 23.53 -7.55 20.21
CA ASN A 207 22.21 -8.03 19.79
C ASN A 207 21.05 -7.23 20.41
N PRO A 208 20.85 -5.96 19.99
CA PRO A 208 19.93 -5.02 20.63
C PRO A 208 18.48 -5.52 20.76
N GLU A 209 18.01 -6.31 19.80
CA GLU A 209 16.65 -6.89 19.78
C GLU A 209 16.62 -8.35 20.29
N GLY A 210 17.75 -8.89 20.76
CA GLY A 210 17.82 -10.26 21.27
C GLY A 210 17.47 -11.32 20.21
N LEU A 211 17.80 -11.08 18.94
CA LEU A 211 17.54 -11.97 17.82
C LEU A 211 18.16 -13.35 18.05
N SER A 212 17.35 -14.39 17.94
CA SER A 212 17.84 -15.78 17.93
C SER A 212 18.74 -16.08 16.73
N SER A 213 18.56 -15.33 15.63
CA SER A 213 19.34 -15.42 14.41
C SER A 213 20.59 -14.52 14.41
N TYR A 214 20.95 -13.88 15.52
CA TYR A 214 22.11 -12.96 15.54
C TYR A 214 23.43 -13.68 15.21
N ASN A 215 24.13 -13.18 14.20
CA ASN A 215 25.47 -13.61 13.83
C ASN A 215 26.51 -12.66 14.47
N PRO A 216 27.37 -13.14 15.39
CA PRO A 216 28.36 -12.30 16.06
C PRO A 216 29.51 -11.83 15.15
N GLU A 217 29.70 -12.43 13.98
CA GLU A 217 30.76 -12.03 13.03
C GLU A 217 30.34 -10.79 12.22
N THR A 218 29.06 -10.69 11.84
CA THR A 218 28.51 -9.53 11.13
C THR A 218 27.85 -8.52 12.08
N GLU A 219 27.51 -8.92 13.30
CA GLU A 219 26.66 -8.18 14.24
C GLU A 219 25.25 -7.91 13.71
N GLU A 220 24.73 -8.80 12.85
CA GLU A 220 23.40 -8.66 12.23
C GLU A 220 22.61 -9.97 12.30
N SER A 221 21.41 -10.01 11.72
CA SER A 221 20.68 -11.27 11.56
C SER A 221 21.39 -12.18 10.54
N ALA A 222 21.41 -13.48 10.81
CA ALA A 222 21.90 -14.48 9.87
C ALA A 222 21.15 -14.42 8.54
N PHE A 223 19.87 -14.06 8.54
CA PHE A 223 19.03 -13.90 7.34
C PHE A 223 19.53 -12.83 6.33
N PHE A 224 20.54 -12.04 6.67
CA PHE A 224 21.19 -11.16 5.68
C PHE A 224 22.26 -11.88 4.86
N ASP A 225 22.59 -13.13 5.19
CA ASP A 225 23.41 -13.98 4.34
C ASP A 225 22.56 -14.57 3.19
N VAL A 226 23.20 -14.87 2.06
CA VAL A 226 22.55 -15.54 0.95
C VAL A 226 23.04 -16.98 0.90
N LEU A 227 22.20 -17.94 1.26
CA LEU A 227 22.60 -19.36 1.40
C LEU A 227 23.16 -19.99 0.12
N SER A 228 22.91 -19.37 -1.03
CA SER A 228 23.38 -19.82 -2.34
C SER A 228 24.78 -19.29 -2.72
N THR A 229 25.35 -18.36 -1.96
CA THR A 229 26.69 -17.81 -2.16
C THR A 229 27.67 -18.40 -1.13
N PRO A 230 28.98 -18.46 -1.45
CA PRO A 230 30.00 -18.85 -0.48
C PRO A 230 30.40 -17.72 0.48
N GLU A 231 30.07 -16.47 0.14
CA GLU A 231 30.28 -15.30 0.97
C GLU A 231 29.24 -15.22 2.10
N ILE A 232 29.54 -14.43 3.14
CA ILE A 232 28.55 -13.97 4.12
C ILE A 232 28.31 -12.51 3.80
N GLU A 233 27.14 -12.20 3.24
CA GLU A 233 26.69 -10.84 2.95
C GLU A 233 26.23 -10.11 4.22
N THR A 234 26.17 -8.79 4.09
CA THR A 234 25.66 -7.87 5.10
C THR A 234 24.36 -7.22 4.64
N SER A 235 23.60 -6.68 5.58
CA SER A 235 22.36 -5.97 5.29
C SER A 235 22.55 -4.79 4.33
N ASP A 236 23.67 -4.08 4.41
CA ASP A 236 24.00 -2.96 3.52
C ASP A 236 24.31 -3.44 2.09
N GLU A 237 25.04 -4.57 1.93
CA GLU A 237 25.27 -5.19 0.62
C GLU A 237 23.95 -5.59 -0.04
N LEU A 238 23.06 -6.25 0.71
CA LEU A 238 21.75 -6.64 0.21
C LEU A 238 20.86 -5.43 -0.13
N ALA A 239 20.88 -4.38 0.70
CA ALA A 239 20.08 -3.18 0.47
C ALA A 239 20.49 -2.46 -0.83
N VAL A 240 21.80 -2.27 -1.05
CA VAL A 240 22.32 -1.63 -2.27
C VAL A 240 22.11 -2.53 -3.49
N LYS A 241 22.38 -3.83 -3.38
CA LYS A 241 22.13 -4.78 -4.46
C LYS A 241 20.65 -4.82 -4.86
N ALA A 242 19.73 -4.83 -3.90
CA ALA A 242 18.29 -4.82 -4.17
C ALA A 242 17.86 -3.54 -4.90
N LEU A 243 18.49 -2.39 -4.62
CA LEU A 243 18.23 -1.14 -5.34
C LEU A 243 18.72 -1.23 -6.79
N ILE A 244 19.93 -1.74 -7.01
CA ILE A 244 20.47 -1.97 -8.37
C ILE A 244 19.54 -2.89 -9.17
N ASP A 245 19.09 -3.99 -8.57
CA ASP A 245 18.16 -4.94 -9.21
C ASP A 245 16.78 -4.30 -9.48
N ALA A 246 16.33 -3.36 -8.65
CA ALA A 246 15.10 -2.58 -8.88
C ALA A 246 15.25 -1.61 -10.05
N LEU A 247 16.36 -0.87 -10.10
CA LEU A 247 16.69 0.05 -11.18
C LEU A 247 16.75 -0.70 -12.52
N ALA A 248 17.47 -1.82 -12.58
CA ALA A 248 17.57 -2.65 -13.78
C ALA A 248 16.20 -3.17 -14.25
N PHE A 249 15.32 -3.56 -13.32
CA PHE A 249 13.96 -3.95 -13.67
C PHE A 249 13.15 -2.79 -14.26
N PHE A 250 13.18 -1.61 -13.63
CA PHE A 250 12.43 -0.46 -14.12
C PHE A 250 12.93 0.05 -15.48
N GLU A 251 14.19 -0.18 -15.81
CA GLU A 251 14.75 0.12 -17.14
C GLU A 251 14.30 -0.87 -18.22
N SER A 252 14.01 -2.11 -17.83
CA SER A 252 13.60 -3.16 -18.75
C SER A 252 12.23 -2.88 -19.39
N ALA A 253 11.92 -3.60 -20.47
CA ALA A 253 10.61 -3.52 -21.13
C ALA A 253 9.44 -3.92 -20.21
N ASP A 254 9.68 -4.81 -19.24
CA ASP A 254 8.67 -5.20 -18.24
C ASP A 254 8.47 -4.10 -17.17
N GLY A 255 9.46 -3.22 -17.01
CA GLY A 255 9.41 -1.98 -16.25
C GLY A 255 8.83 -0.83 -17.08
N PHE A 256 9.58 0.26 -17.22
CA PHE A 256 9.21 1.47 -17.97
C PHE A 256 9.90 1.55 -19.33
N GLY A 257 10.82 0.63 -19.66
CA GLY A 257 11.54 0.60 -20.92
C GLY A 257 12.48 1.80 -21.14
N SER A 258 12.87 2.50 -20.06
CA SER A 258 13.69 3.71 -20.12
C SER A 258 14.55 3.85 -18.87
N ALA A 259 15.80 4.32 -19.05
CA ALA A 259 16.70 4.73 -17.97
C ALA A 259 16.35 6.10 -17.36
N ASP A 260 15.48 6.89 -17.97
CA ASP A 260 15.07 8.15 -17.37
C ASP A 260 14.07 7.93 -16.22
N MET A 261 14.53 8.09 -14.97
CA MET A 261 13.67 7.90 -13.79
C MET A 261 12.53 8.91 -13.74
N ALA A 262 12.65 10.08 -14.40
CA ALA A 262 11.59 11.08 -14.39
C ALA A 262 10.27 10.54 -15.00
N GLY A 263 10.36 9.52 -15.86
CA GLY A 263 9.19 8.85 -16.44
C GLY A 263 8.58 7.75 -15.58
N TRP A 264 9.18 7.39 -14.44
CA TRP A 264 8.80 6.21 -13.64
C TRP A 264 7.65 6.49 -12.66
N LEU A 265 6.57 7.09 -13.15
CA LEU A 265 5.44 7.47 -12.32
C LEU A 265 4.74 6.22 -11.76
N TRP A 266 4.51 6.23 -10.45
CA TRP A 266 3.90 5.12 -9.70
C TRP A 266 2.60 4.62 -10.32
N GLY A 267 1.72 5.54 -10.72
CA GLY A 267 0.40 5.25 -11.29
C GLY A 267 0.41 4.50 -12.63
N TYR A 268 1.55 4.41 -13.33
CA TYR A 268 1.67 3.57 -14.53
C TYR A 268 1.82 2.08 -14.21
N LYS A 269 2.20 1.73 -12.97
CA LYS A 269 2.33 0.34 -12.50
C LYS A 269 1.39 0.01 -11.35
N HIS A 270 1.05 1.00 -10.53
CA HIS A 270 0.14 0.86 -9.40
C HIS A 270 -1.28 1.27 -9.79
N THR A 271 -2.04 0.25 -10.18
CA THR A 271 -3.40 0.41 -10.65
C THR A 271 -4.37 -0.50 -9.93
N VAL A 272 -5.64 -0.11 -9.93
CA VAL A 272 -6.77 -0.96 -9.54
C VAL A 272 -7.63 -1.30 -10.75
N SER A 273 -8.12 -2.52 -10.84
CA SER A 273 -9.26 -2.90 -11.68
C SER A 273 -10.35 -3.49 -10.80
N PHE A 274 -11.60 -3.31 -11.17
CA PHE A 274 -12.73 -3.91 -10.45
C PHE A 274 -13.11 -5.19 -11.16
N ASP A 275 -12.39 -6.26 -10.87
CA ASP A 275 -12.57 -7.55 -11.52
C ASP A 275 -13.83 -8.26 -11.01
N SER A 276 -14.45 -9.04 -11.89
CA SER A 276 -15.56 -9.92 -11.51
C SER A 276 -15.08 -11.02 -10.57
N VAL A 277 -15.89 -11.36 -9.56
CA VAL A 277 -15.65 -12.54 -8.71
C VAL A 277 -15.57 -13.84 -9.53
N LEU A 278 -16.15 -13.87 -10.73
CA LEU A 278 -16.02 -15.02 -11.64
C LEU A 278 -14.58 -15.25 -12.09
N LYS A 279 -13.75 -14.20 -12.14
CA LYS A 279 -12.32 -14.31 -12.44
C LYS A 279 -11.61 -15.17 -11.40
N ASP A 280 -11.91 -14.98 -10.12
CA ASP A 280 -11.34 -15.79 -9.03
C ASP A 280 -11.72 -17.28 -9.14
N PHE A 281 -12.92 -17.57 -9.66
CA PHE A 281 -13.40 -18.96 -9.83
C PHE A 281 -12.90 -19.64 -11.10
N LEU A 282 -12.79 -18.90 -12.20
CA LEU A 282 -12.50 -19.43 -13.53
C LEU A 282 -11.03 -19.27 -13.93
N GLY A 283 -10.27 -18.46 -13.18
CA GLY A 283 -8.88 -18.11 -13.45
C GLY A 283 -8.71 -17.25 -14.70
N ASP A 284 -7.46 -17.01 -15.09
CA ASP A 284 -7.08 -16.23 -16.26
C ASP A 284 -7.11 -17.07 -17.57
N ASP A 285 -7.95 -18.12 -17.64
CA ASP A 285 -8.08 -18.89 -18.88
C ASP A 285 -8.68 -18.00 -19.98
N PRO A 286 -7.95 -17.75 -21.08
CA PRO A 286 -8.43 -16.89 -22.17
C PRO A 286 -9.76 -17.35 -22.78
N THR A 287 -10.10 -18.64 -22.63
CA THR A 287 -11.36 -19.23 -23.07
C THR A 287 -12.56 -18.60 -22.36
N TYR A 288 -12.40 -18.17 -21.11
CA TYR A 288 -13.47 -17.55 -20.32
C TYR A 288 -13.40 -16.02 -20.29
N ALA A 289 -12.38 -15.39 -20.87
CA ALA A 289 -12.23 -13.94 -20.90
C ALA A 289 -13.47 -13.22 -21.47
N ALA A 290 -14.08 -13.76 -22.54
CA ALA A 290 -15.30 -13.21 -23.12
C ALA A 290 -16.53 -13.26 -22.18
N LEU A 291 -16.51 -14.14 -21.17
CA LEU A 291 -17.56 -14.24 -20.15
C LEU A 291 -17.26 -13.36 -18.93
N ILE A 292 -15.98 -13.14 -18.60
CA ILE A 292 -15.55 -12.47 -17.36
C ILE A 292 -15.34 -10.97 -17.58
N ASN A 293 -14.69 -10.59 -18.67
CA ASN A 293 -14.33 -9.20 -18.97
C ASN A 293 -15.53 -8.24 -18.97
N PRO A 294 -16.73 -8.60 -19.49
CA PRO A 294 -17.89 -7.71 -19.45
C PRO A 294 -18.36 -7.31 -18.04
N PHE A 295 -17.97 -8.07 -17.01
CA PHE A 295 -18.30 -7.80 -15.61
C PHE A 295 -17.22 -7.03 -14.87
N SER A 296 -16.12 -6.67 -15.53
CA SER A 296 -15.02 -5.93 -14.92
C SER A 296 -15.08 -4.46 -15.31
N ILE A 297 -14.91 -3.56 -14.35
CA ILE A 297 -14.81 -2.12 -14.65
C ILE A 297 -13.33 -1.80 -14.81
N THR A 298 -12.96 -1.43 -16.04
CA THR A 298 -11.58 -1.15 -16.49
C THR A 298 -11.53 0.18 -17.24
N THR A 299 -10.33 0.59 -17.67
CA THR A 299 -10.14 1.77 -18.53
C THR A 299 -10.80 1.64 -19.91
N GLU A 300 -11.15 0.43 -20.36
CA GLU A 300 -11.93 0.22 -21.59
C GLU A 300 -13.38 0.71 -21.40
N GLN A 301 -13.96 0.43 -20.22
CA GLN A 301 -15.31 0.84 -19.87
C GLN A 301 -15.38 2.31 -19.45
N LEU A 302 -14.37 2.78 -18.69
CA LEU A 302 -14.27 4.15 -18.20
C LEU A 302 -12.91 4.75 -18.59
N PRO A 303 -12.77 5.30 -19.82
CA PRO A 303 -11.51 5.83 -20.32
C PRO A 303 -10.92 6.94 -19.43
N LEU A 304 -9.60 6.91 -19.24
CA LEU A 304 -8.90 7.86 -18.34
C LEU A 304 -8.98 9.32 -18.81
N ALA A 305 -9.23 9.54 -20.10
CA ALA A 305 -9.51 10.83 -20.72
C ALA A 305 -10.36 10.63 -21.98
N ALA A 306 -10.98 11.71 -22.49
CA ALA A 306 -11.83 11.64 -23.68
C ALA A 306 -11.08 11.19 -24.94
N GLU A 307 -9.81 11.60 -25.09
CA GLU A 307 -8.91 11.18 -26.16
C GLU A 307 -7.51 10.97 -25.57
N ILE A 308 -6.92 9.79 -25.79
CA ILE A 308 -5.56 9.45 -25.37
C ILE A 308 -4.78 9.06 -26.63
N PRO A 309 -3.75 9.84 -27.04
CA PRO A 309 -2.90 9.48 -28.17
C PRO A 309 -2.20 8.13 -27.93
N SER A 310 -1.96 7.35 -28.97
CA SER A 310 -1.24 6.06 -28.85
C SER A 310 0.21 6.20 -28.36
N SER A 311 0.77 7.41 -28.35
CA SER A 311 2.09 7.72 -27.80
C SER A 311 2.07 8.08 -26.31
N ASP A 312 0.88 8.28 -25.73
CA ASP A 312 0.71 8.56 -24.31
C ASP A 312 0.71 7.23 -23.53
N PRO A 313 1.57 7.04 -22.51
CA PRO A 313 1.64 5.79 -21.75
C PRO A 313 0.29 5.37 -21.13
N ARG A 314 -0.64 6.30 -20.89
CA ARG A 314 -1.98 5.98 -20.39
C ARG A 314 -2.80 5.12 -21.36
N ALA A 315 -2.45 5.07 -22.64
CA ALA A 315 -3.14 4.28 -23.65
C ALA A 315 -3.00 2.76 -23.42
N GLU A 316 -1.95 2.33 -22.71
CA GLU A 316 -1.67 0.91 -22.45
C GLU A 316 -2.23 0.44 -21.10
N LEU A 317 -2.73 1.36 -20.27
CA LEU A 317 -3.27 1.02 -18.96
C LEU A 317 -4.61 0.31 -19.09
N THR A 318 -4.73 -0.85 -18.45
CA THR A 318 -5.99 -1.61 -18.30
C THR A 318 -6.67 -1.33 -16.95
N GLY A 319 -5.91 -0.89 -15.95
CA GLY A 319 -6.39 -0.47 -14.63
C GLY A 319 -6.30 1.04 -14.42
N PHE A 320 -6.93 1.51 -13.35
CA PHE A 320 -6.96 2.91 -12.95
C PHE A 320 -5.75 3.26 -12.07
N PRO A 321 -4.91 4.25 -12.43
CA PRO A 321 -3.84 4.75 -11.57
C PRO A 321 -4.32 5.15 -10.18
N ARG A 322 -3.61 4.72 -9.14
CA ARG A 322 -4.00 5.01 -7.76
C ARG A 322 -2.83 5.51 -6.92
N PRO A 323 -3.09 6.41 -5.94
CA PRO A 323 -2.14 6.68 -4.87
C PRO A 323 -2.17 5.55 -3.84
N GLY A 324 -1.23 5.59 -2.90
CA GLY A 324 -1.11 4.59 -1.83
C GLY A 324 -0.04 3.55 -2.15
N ASP A 325 0.41 2.88 -1.10
CA ASP A 325 1.25 1.69 -1.15
C ASP A 325 0.97 0.76 0.04
N GLN A 326 1.92 -0.10 0.37
CA GLN A 326 1.78 -1.13 1.40
C GLN A 326 1.40 -0.56 2.77
N TYR A 327 0.28 -1.04 3.32
CA TYR A 327 -0.24 -0.71 4.65
C TYR A 327 -0.67 0.75 4.87
N GLY A 328 -0.92 1.51 3.80
CA GLY A 328 -1.55 2.84 3.87
C GLY A 328 -3.00 2.82 4.36
N VAL A 329 -3.52 3.98 4.77
CA VAL A 329 -4.91 4.13 5.24
C VAL A 329 -5.91 3.89 4.11
N ASP A 330 -5.67 4.53 2.97
CA ASP A 330 -6.33 4.20 1.71
C ASP A 330 -5.72 2.90 1.15
N ALA A 331 -6.26 1.77 1.62
CA ALA A 331 -5.66 0.46 1.39
C ALA A 331 -5.48 0.15 -0.10
N ALA A 332 -4.22 0.06 -0.52
CA ALA A 332 -3.79 -0.18 -1.90
C ALA A 332 -2.49 -1.02 -1.91
N ASN A 333 -2.52 -2.20 -1.27
CA ASN A 333 -1.30 -3.02 -1.11
C ASN A 333 -0.83 -3.59 -2.46
N PRO A 334 0.35 -3.22 -2.99
CA PRO A 334 0.87 -3.73 -4.27
C PRO A 334 1.39 -5.18 -4.17
N GLY A 335 1.48 -5.73 -2.97
CA GLY A 335 2.09 -7.04 -2.74
C GLY A 335 3.62 -6.97 -2.74
N TRP A 336 4.26 -8.14 -2.84
CA TRP A 336 5.70 -8.30 -2.59
C TRP A 336 6.48 -8.82 -3.81
N SER A 337 5.84 -8.94 -4.97
CA SER A 337 6.43 -9.61 -6.13
C SER A 337 7.65 -8.89 -6.71
N GLY A 338 7.79 -7.57 -6.46
CA GLY A 338 8.80 -6.70 -7.06
C GLY A 338 8.66 -6.52 -8.59
N THR A 339 7.64 -7.11 -9.22
CA THR A 339 7.46 -7.13 -10.68
C THR A 339 6.06 -6.72 -11.12
N SER A 340 5.05 -7.00 -10.30
CA SER A 340 3.70 -6.44 -10.39
C SER A 340 3.42 -5.58 -9.17
N PHE A 341 2.77 -4.44 -9.42
CA PHE A 341 2.42 -3.46 -8.39
C PHE A 341 0.93 -3.12 -8.38
N SER A 342 0.08 -3.77 -9.16
CA SER A 342 -1.37 -3.58 -9.09
C SER A 342 -1.94 -4.13 -7.78
N TYR A 343 -3.12 -3.66 -7.36
CA TYR A 343 -3.82 -4.22 -6.20
C TYR A 343 -5.27 -4.58 -6.52
N GLY A 344 -5.74 -5.68 -5.92
CA GLY A 344 -7.13 -6.16 -6.05
C GLY A 344 -7.93 -6.09 -4.75
N SER A 345 -7.30 -5.76 -3.62
CA SER A 345 -7.95 -5.67 -2.31
C SER A 345 -7.93 -4.23 -1.79
N GLY A 346 -9.10 -3.60 -1.73
CA GLY A 346 -9.28 -2.22 -1.28
C GLY A 346 -10.63 -1.98 -0.59
N PRO A 347 -10.99 -0.72 -0.29
CA PRO A 347 -12.23 -0.38 0.41
C PRO A 347 -13.50 -0.74 -0.39
N VAL A 348 -14.20 -1.79 0.03
CA VAL A 348 -15.50 -2.20 -0.57
C VAL A 348 -16.65 -1.24 -0.25
N PHE A 349 -16.48 -0.39 0.76
CA PHE A 349 -17.41 0.64 1.16
C PHE A 349 -16.67 1.69 1.97
N ARG A 350 -16.91 2.97 1.69
CA ARG A 350 -16.43 4.07 2.53
C ARG A 350 -17.63 4.84 3.06
N MET A 351 -17.58 5.23 4.34
CA MET A 351 -18.67 5.94 4.99
C MET A 351 -18.17 6.86 6.09
N VAL A 352 -18.78 8.03 6.20
CA VAL A 352 -18.63 8.96 7.33
C VAL A 352 -20.03 9.35 7.79
N VAL A 353 -20.29 9.25 9.09
CA VAL A 353 -21.59 9.59 9.67
C VAL A 353 -21.39 10.58 10.80
N GLU A 354 -22.14 11.66 10.75
CA GLU A 354 -22.23 12.63 11.82
C GLU A 354 -23.57 12.49 12.53
N LEU A 355 -23.49 12.42 13.86
CA LEU A 355 -24.65 12.28 14.73
C LEU A 355 -24.83 13.58 15.53
N ARG A 356 -25.88 14.34 15.22
CA ARG A 356 -26.26 15.55 15.96
C ARG A 356 -27.62 15.35 16.65
N PRO A 357 -27.94 16.12 17.70
CA PRO A 357 -29.26 16.06 18.34
C PRO A 357 -30.42 16.37 17.38
N ASP A 358 -30.18 17.14 16.32
CA ASP A 358 -31.15 17.62 15.34
C ASP A 358 -31.18 16.80 14.03
N GLY A 359 -30.28 15.84 13.86
CA GLY A 359 -30.27 14.99 12.66
C GLY A 359 -29.03 14.14 12.46
N VAL A 360 -29.07 13.33 11.41
CA VAL A 360 -27.97 12.49 10.93
C VAL A 360 -27.61 12.92 9.51
N SER A 361 -26.34 13.16 9.28
CA SER A 361 -25.78 13.47 7.96
C SER A 361 -24.51 12.67 7.72
N GLY A 362 -24.05 12.60 6.48
CA GLY A 362 -22.84 11.84 6.19
C GLY A 362 -22.56 11.70 4.71
N LEU A 363 -21.57 10.88 4.42
CA LEU A 363 -21.14 10.53 3.08
C LEU A 363 -21.00 9.01 3.00
N ASN A 364 -21.31 8.41 1.85
CA ASN A 364 -20.97 7.03 1.55
C ASN A 364 -20.74 6.77 0.05
N ILE A 365 -20.02 5.71 -0.27
CA ILE A 365 -19.71 5.33 -1.67
C ILE A 365 -19.35 3.85 -1.77
N LEU A 366 -19.68 3.25 -2.91
CA LEU A 366 -19.26 1.91 -3.36
C LEU A 366 -18.25 2.04 -4.52
N PRO A 367 -17.30 1.09 -4.69
CA PRO A 367 -16.27 1.14 -5.74
C PRO A 367 -16.80 1.07 -7.17
N GLY A 368 -17.93 0.41 -7.41
CA GLY A 368 -18.55 0.31 -8.73
C GLY A 368 -19.87 1.08 -8.77
N GLY A 369 -20.97 0.39 -8.49
CA GLY A 369 -22.31 0.95 -8.42
C GLY A 369 -23.21 0.08 -7.55
N GLN A 370 -24.46 0.50 -7.37
CA GLN A 370 -25.42 -0.21 -6.52
C GLN A 370 -25.99 -1.48 -7.19
N SER A 371 -25.89 -1.58 -8.52
CA SER A 371 -26.44 -2.67 -9.32
C SER A 371 -25.35 -3.64 -9.77
N ALA A 372 -25.67 -4.94 -9.77
CA ALA A 372 -24.84 -5.98 -10.38
C ALA A 372 -25.32 -6.37 -11.80
N ILE A 373 -26.28 -5.63 -12.37
CA ILE A 373 -26.80 -5.84 -13.73
C ILE A 373 -26.00 -4.95 -14.68
N LEU A 374 -25.34 -5.55 -15.68
CA LEU A 374 -24.42 -4.85 -16.60
C LEU A 374 -25.09 -3.69 -17.33
N GLU A 375 -26.33 -3.86 -17.78
CA GLU A 375 -27.06 -2.86 -18.54
C GLU A 375 -27.69 -1.78 -17.65
N SER A 376 -27.57 -1.92 -16.32
CA SER A 376 -28.07 -0.91 -15.40
C SER A 376 -27.21 0.34 -15.47
N PRO A 377 -27.81 1.55 -15.52
CA PRO A 377 -27.05 2.79 -15.39
C PRO A 377 -26.42 2.98 -14.01
N PHE A 378 -26.64 2.04 -13.08
CA PHE A 378 -26.09 2.05 -11.71
C PHE A 378 -25.09 0.91 -11.49
N PHE A 379 -24.49 0.36 -12.55
CA PHE A 379 -23.48 -0.70 -12.47
C PHE A 379 -22.11 -0.17 -12.03
N ASP A 380 -21.69 0.98 -12.59
CA ASP A 380 -20.37 1.60 -12.42
C ASP A 380 -20.45 3.11 -12.13
N ASP A 381 -21.64 3.63 -11.83
CA ASP A 381 -21.93 5.06 -11.70
C ASP A 381 -21.21 5.76 -10.54
N GLN A 382 -20.69 5.01 -9.58
CA GLN A 382 -19.94 5.52 -8.44
C GLN A 382 -18.42 5.39 -8.62
N ALA A 383 -17.95 4.63 -9.61
CA ALA A 383 -16.53 4.30 -9.78
C ALA A 383 -15.66 5.56 -9.92
N ALA A 384 -16.12 6.52 -10.72
CA ALA A 384 -15.42 7.80 -10.89
C ALA A 384 -15.15 8.54 -9.57
N LEU A 385 -16.16 8.58 -8.68
CA LEU A 385 -16.03 9.24 -7.38
C LEU A 385 -15.16 8.42 -6.44
N TRP A 386 -15.34 7.08 -6.41
CA TRP A 386 -14.53 6.22 -5.55
C TRP A 386 -13.04 6.27 -5.90
N LEU A 387 -12.71 6.31 -7.19
CA LEU A 387 -11.33 6.45 -7.69
C LEU A 387 -10.70 7.77 -7.26
N GLY A 388 -11.49 8.84 -7.25
CA GLY A 388 -11.10 10.17 -6.78
C GLY A 388 -11.19 10.37 -5.27
N ASN A 389 -11.42 9.31 -4.47
CA ASN A 389 -11.63 9.39 -3.02
C ASN A 389 -12.77 10.36 -2.60
N GLN A 390 -13.81 10.43 -3.42
CA GLN A 390 -15.04 11.21 -3.20
C GLN A 390 -16.22 10.28 -2.89
N ALA A 391 -17.29 10.86 -2.33
CA ALA A 391 -18.47 10.10 -1.90
C ALA A 391 -19.78 10.87 -2.08
N HIS A 392 -20.90 10.15 -2.13
CA HIS A 392 -22.22 10.74 -2.20
C HIS A 392 -22.76 11.14 -0.82
N PRO A 393 -23.63 12.15 -0.72
CA PRO A 393 -24.37 12.44 0.50
C PRO A 393 -25.24 11.26 0.94
N LEU A 394 -25.13 10.90 2.22
CA LEU A 394 -25.99 9.92 2.86
C LEU A 394 -27.39 10.53 3.06
N ARG A 395 -28.40 9.97 2.39
CA ARG A 395 -29.82 10.30 2.64
C ARG A 395 -30.34 9.41 3.77
N PHE A 396 -30.57 9.99 4.94
CA PHE A 396 -30.93 9.22 6.13
C PHE A 396 -32.44 9.22 6.42
N SER A 397 -33.09 10.39 6.45
CA SER A 397 -34.52 10.45 6.81
C SER A 397 -35.42 9.98 5.65
N PRO A 398 -36.64 9.49 5.93
CA PRO A 398 -37.59 9.16 4.86
C PRO A 398 -37.87 10.32 3.90
N GLU A 399 -37.83 11.56 4.40
CA GLU A 399 -38.02 12.77 3.59
C GLU A 399 -36.82 13.00 2.66
N ASP A 400 -35.58 12.87 3.16
CA ASP A 400 -34.35 13.00 2.35
C ASP A 400 -34.25 11.92 1.28
N VAL A 401 -34.63 10.68 1.63
CA VAL A 401 -34.68 9.55 0.69
C VAL A 401 -35.72 9.83 -0.39
N ALA A 402 -36.94 10.25 -0.01
CA ALA A 402 -37.99 10.58 -0.97
C ALA A 402 -37.60 11.75 -1.89
N ALA A 403 -36.90 12.77 -1.36
CA ALA A 403 -36.52 13.98 -2.09
C ALA A 403 -35.56 13.74 -3.26
N GLY A 404 -34.87 12.59 -3.32
CA GLY A 404 -34.05 12.24 -4.49
C GLY A 404 -34.10 10.77 -4.83
N ALA A 405 -35.24 10.16 -4.56
CA ALA A 405 -35.60 8.91 -5.16
C ALA A 405 -35.68 9.09 -6.69
N THR A 406 -34.98 8.23 -7.43
CA THR A 406 -35.10 8.12 -8.90
C THR A 406 -36.24 7.18 -9.32
N GLY A 407 -36.77 6.40 -8.37
CA GLY A 407 -37.89 5.49 -8.56
C GLY A 407 -38.57 5.13 -7.25
N ARG A 408 -39.79 4.57 -7.32
CA ARG A 408 -40.53 4.08 -6.16
C ARG A 408 -41.29 2.81 -6.54
N GLU A 409 -41.02 1.73 -5.82
CA GLU A 409 -41.79 0.51 -5.91
C GLU A 409 -42.64 0.33 -4.65
N ARG A 410 -43.85 -0.19 -4.82
CA ARG A 410 -44.76 -0.50 -3.71
C ARG A 410 -45.18 -1.96 -3.81
N TYR A 411 -44.65 -2.76 -2.89
CA TYR A 411 -45.08 -4.14 -2.70
C TYR A 411 -46.36 -4.17 -1.86
N VAL A 412 -47.42 -4.71 -2.42
CA VAL A 412 -48.70 -4.92 -1.72
C VAL A 412 -48.92 -6.42 -1.52
N PRO A 413 -49.26 -6.89 -0.31
CA PRO A 413 -49.62 -8.28 -0.10
C PRO A 413 -50.81 -8.67 -0.98
N LEU A 414 -50.80 -9.89 -1.52
CA LEU A 414 -51.96 -10.43 -2.22
C LEU A 414 -53.12 -10.58 -1.23
N THR A 415 -54.11 -9.69 -1.32
CA THR A 415 -55.35 -9.82 -0.54
C THR A 415 -56.39 -10.61 -1.32
N GLY A 416 -56.45 -11.93 -1.08
CA GLY A 416 -57.59 -12.79 -1.43
C GLY A 416 -57.48 -13.63 -2.72
N GLY A 417 -57.31 -14.95 -2.57
CA GLY A 417 -58.03 -16.00 -3.31
C GLY A 417 -57.97 -16.08 -4.84
N GLY A 418 -57.05 -15.40 -5.53
CA GLY A 418 -56.86 -15.58 -6.97
C GLY A 418 -55.89 -16.72 -7.25
N ALA A 419 -56.37 -17.84 -7.79
CA ALA A 419 -55.54 -18.95 -8.25
C ALA A 419 -54.50 -18.45 -9.27
N CYS A 420 -53.23 -18.82 -9.08
CA CYS A 420 -52.22 -18.73 -10.12
C CYS A 420 -52.68 -19.56 -11.33
N LEU A 421 -52.77 -18.95 -12.49
CA LEU A 421 -52.84 -19.64 -13.78
C LEU A 421 -51.43 -19.84 -14.32
#